data_AF-A0A5C5YC90-F1
#
_entry.id   AF-A0A5C5YC90-F1
#
_cell.length_a   1.000
_cell.length_b   1.000
_cell.length_c   1.000
_cell.angle_alpha   90.00
_cell.angle_beta   90.00
_cell.angle_gamma   90.00
#
_symmetry.space_group_name_H-M   'P 1'
#
loop_
_entity.id
_entity.type
_entity.pdbx_description
1 polymer ?
#
loop_
_entity_poly.entity_id
_entity_poly.type
_entity_poly.pdbx_seq_one_letter_code
_entity_poly.pdbx_strand_id
1 'polypeptide(L)'
;MTTAVPTENDEMTRSSEPPSSDASPAAVDQAQLWIDGCGGFVLLPGSRWTIGGMDLSGRRAADIRVGADLPRMAGRLDRSGQDYFWVPREGDKTLIDSQQPVPLPGSASLWLTTPSPLSGSALLTLRPPHRFADHVDGVILVSDTVLIGPGVGCHVRCELLQRRWTLTQRNQTWVMVGPGRPMLELVPGQRVEVDEISLTLVKG
;
A
#
# COMPACT_ATOMS: atom_id res chain seq x y z
N MET A 1 38.23 -18.72 64.77
CA MET A 1 36.80 -19.06 64.74
C MET A 1 36.03 -17.81 64.30
N THR A 2 35.21 -17.95 63.27
CA THR A 2 34.07 -17.09 62.90
C THR A 2 34.34 -15.79 62.12
N THR A 3 34.58 -16.00 60.82
CA THR A 3 33.90 -15.48 59.61
C THR A 3 33.04 -14.20 59.66
N ALA A 4 33.27 -13.34 58.67
CA ALA A 4 32.51 -12.16 58.26
C ALA A 4 31.21 -12.50 57.48
N VAL A 5 30.20 -11.62 57.54
CA VAL A 5 29.16 -11.46 56.52
C VAL A 5 28.67 -10.00 56.51
N PRO A 6 28.84 -9.23 55.41
CA PRO A 6 27.98 -8.12 55.05
C PRO A 6 26.88 -8.61 54.10
N THR A 7 25.65 -8.16 54.31
CA THR A 7 24.47 -8.48 53.48
C THR A 7 24.54 -7.72 52.16
N GLU A 8 24.60 -8.46 51.05
CA GLU A 8 24.42 -7.97 49.69
C GLU A 8 22.98 -7.47 49.49
N ASN A 9 22.84 -6.27 48.93
CA ASN A 9 21.56 -5.75 48.44
C ASN A 9 21.29 -6.36 47.07
N ASP A 10 20.19 -7.11 47.02
CA ASP A 10 19.70 -7.84 45.87
C ASP A 10 19.13 -6.92 44.79
N GLU A 11 19.28 -7.40 43.57
CA GLU A 11 18.90 -6.85 42.29
C GLU A 11 17.38 -6.60 42.19
N MET A 12 16.97 -5.41 41.71
CA MET A 12 15.70 -5.31 40.99
C MET A 12 15.77 -4.26 39.89
N THR A 13 16.44 -4.66 38.80
CA THR A 13 16.30 -4.11 37.46
C THR A 13 14.83 -4.15 37.03
N ARG A 14 14.11 -3.04 37.19
CA ARG A 14 12.85 -2.81 36.46
C ARG A 14 13.20 -2.51 35.00
N SER A 15 13.29 -3.55 34.20
CA SER A 15 13.20 -3.45 32.74
C SER A 15 11.81 -2.93 32.39
N SER A 16 11.70 -1.63 32.13
CA SER A 16 10.53 -1.00 31.57
C SER A 16 10.37 -1.44 30.12
N GLU A 17 9.47 -2.38 29.87
CA GLU A 17 8.93 -2.64 28.53
C GLU A 17 8.31 -1.34 27.98
N PRO A 18 8.58 -0.96 26.71
CA PRO A 18 7.91 0.17 26.12
C PRO A 18 6.42 -0.17 25.93
N PRO A 19 5.50 0.78 26.18
CA PRO A 19 4.08 0.52 25.97
C PRO A 19 3.82 0.22 24.49
N SER A 20 3.23 -0.95 24.25
CA SER A 20 2.61 -1.34 22.98
C SER A 20 1.56 -0.30 22.61
N SER A 21 1.94 0.62 21.74
CA SER A 21 1.05 1.61 21.15
C SER A 21 0.12 0.90 20.17
N ASP A 22 -1.05 0.50 20.66
CA ASP A 22 -2.26 0.35 19.85
C ASP A 22 -2.70 1.75 19.37
N ALA A 23 -1.88 2.33 18.49
CA ALA A 23 -2.28 3.50 17.73
C ALA A 23 -3.41 3.05 16.79
N SER A 24 -4.60 3.62 16.98
CA SER A 24 -5.60 3.66 15.92
C SER A 24 -4.90 4.10 14.63
N PRO A 25 -5.08 3.40 13.50
CA PRO A 25 -4.31 3.68 12.30
C PRO A 25 -4.50 5.16 11.96
N ALA A 26 -3.41 5.93 12.03
CA ALA A 26 -3.40 7.30 11.54
C ALA A 26 -3.94 7.25 10.12
N ALA A 27 -4.95 8.08 9.83
CA ALA A 27 -5.62 8.07 8.53
C ALA A 27 -4.56 8.11 7.42
N VAL A 28 -4.43 7.00 6.69
CA VAL A 28 -3.47 6.91 5.59
C VAL A 28 -3.87 7.98 4.58
N ASP A 29 -2.92 8.83 4.18
CA ASP A 29 -3.09 9.88 3.18
C ASP A 29 -3.29 9.23 1.81
N GLN A 30 -4.47 8.66 1.62
CA GLN A 30 -4.84 7.92 0.43
C GLN A 30 -5.45 8.84 -0.60
N ALA A 31 -5.19 8.54 -1.86
CA ALA A 31 -5.86 9.17 -2.97
C ALA A 31 -6.37 8.11 -3.94
N GLN A 32 -7.41 8.41 -4.68
CA GLN A 32 -7.83 7.63 -5.83
C GLN A 32 -7.41 8.35 -7.10
N LEU A 33 -6.82 7.61 -8.02
CA LEU A 33 -6.41 8.08 -9.32
C LEU A 33 -7.28 7.39 -10.38
N TRP A 34 -8.11 8.19 -11.05
CA TRP A 34 -8.89 7.75 -12.20
C TRP A 34 -8.16 8.14 -13.47
N ILE A 35 -7.95 7.16 -14.35
CA ILE A 35 -7.33 7.37 -15.67
C ILE A 35 -8.25 6.79 -16.73
N ASP A 36 -8.72 7.65 -17.62
CA ASP A 36 -9.58 7.25 -18.72
C ASP A 36 -8.89 6.19 -19.60
N GLY A 37 -9.62 5.12 -19.92
CA GLY A 37 -9.11 3.98 -20.70
C GLY A 37 -8.20 3.01 -19.93
N CYS A 38 -7.84 3.31 -18.68
CA CYS A 38 -6.99 2.42 -17.86
C CYS A 38 -7.67 1.89 -16.61
N GLY A 39 -8.52 2.70 -15.97
CA GLY A 39 -9.24 2.31 -14.76
C GLY A 39 -8.97 3.20 -13.55
N GLY A 40 -9.47 2.75 -12.40
CA GLY A 40 -9.30 3.40 -11.10
C GLY A 40 -8.23 2.72 -10.25
N PHE A 41 -7.44 3.52 -9.54
CA PHE A 41 -6.38 3.02 -8.67
C PHE A 41 -6.40 3.75 -7.33
N VAL A 42 -6.28 3.03 -6.21
CA VAL A 42 -5.96 3.67 -4.93
C VAL A 42 -4.45 3.83 -4.82
N LEU A 43 -3.99 5.02 -4.44
CA LEU A 43 -2.62 5.33 -4.06
C LEU A 43 -2.52 5.28 -2.53
N LEU A 44 -1.74 4.33 -2.01
CA LEU A 44 -1.51 4.17 -0.57
C LEU A 44 -0.02 4.38 -0.25
N PRO A 45 0.39 5.60 0.13
CA PRO A 45 1.72 5.85 0.66
C PRO A 45 1.98 5.08 1.97
N GLY A 46 3.24 4.72 2.21
CA GLY A 46 3.68 4.17 3.49
C GLY A 46 4.54 2.92 3.38
N SER A 47 4.53 2.13 4.46
CA SER A 47 5.28 0.87 4.54
C SER A 47 4.52 -0.25 5.27
N ARG A 48 3.31 0.03 5.75
CA ARG A 48 2.46 -0.91 6.46
C ARG A 48 1.01 -0.65 6.11
N TRP A 49 0.32 -1.67 5.61
CA TRP A 49 -1.08 -1.54 5.19
C TRP A 49 -1.87 -2.76 5.63
N THR A 50 -2.96 -2.53 6.33
CA THR A 50 -3.89 -3.56 6.76
C THR A 50 -4.79 -4.03 5.62
N ILE A 51 -5.10 -5.33 5.59
CA ILE A 51 -6.00 -5.94 4.61
C ILE A 51 -7.17 -6.60 5.33
N GLY A 52 -8.38 -6.38 4.84
CA GLY A 52 -9.58 -6.98 5.41
C GLY A 52 -10.76 -7.03 4.45
N GLY A 53 -11.81 -7.73 4.88
CA GLY A 53 -13.10 -7.78 4.21
C GLY A 53 -13.83 -6.43 4.27
N MET A 54 -14.88 -6.30 3.45
CA MET A 54 -15.78 -5.15 3.51
C MET A 54 -16.51 -5.08 4.86
N ASP A 55 -16.67 -3.88 5.39
CA ASP A 55 -17.52 -3.65 6.56
C ASP A 55 -18.82 -2.97 6.14
N LEU A 56 -19.94 -3.65 6.38
CA LEU A 56 -21.29 -3.14 6.11
C LEU A 56 -21.68 -1.99 7.05
N SER A 57 -20.93 -1.76 8.14
CA SER A 57 -21.16 -0.62 9.05
C SER A 57 -20.72 0.73 8.47
N GLY A 58 -20.06 0.73 7.30
CA GLY A 58 -19.52 1.93 6.66
C GLY A 58 -18.21 2.44 7.28
N ARG A 59 -17.73 1.83 8.37
CA ARG A 59 -16.43 2.17 8.97
C ARG A 59 -15.29 1.55 8.16
N ARG A 60 -14.22 2.33 7.96
CA ARG A 60 -12.99 1.83 7.34
C ARG A 60 -12.20 1.01 8.37
N ALA A 61 -12.38 -0.31 8.32
CA ALA A 61 -11.71 -1.24 9.23
C ALA A 61 -10.27 -1.63 8.81
N ALA A 62 -9.94 -1.45 7.52
CA ALA A 62 -8.63 -1.75 6.96
C ALA A 62 -8.25 -0.76 5.86
N ASP A 63 -6.94 -0.65 5.58
CA ASP A 63 -6.41 0.23 4.55
C ASP A 63 -6.83 -0.25 3.16
N ILE A 64 -6.68 -1.56 2.92
CA ILE A 64 -7.05 -2.28 1.71
C ILE A 64 -8.24 -3.17 2.02
N ARG A 65 -9.37 -2.88 1.38
CA ARG A 65 -10.62 -3.60 1.60
C ARG A 65 -10.96 -4.43 0.38
N VAL A 66 -11.32 -5.69 0.61
CA VAL A 66 -11.60 -6.66 -0.45
C VAL A 66 -13.02 -7.21 -0.29
N GLY A 67 -13.79 -7.17 -1.37
CA GLY A 67 -15.12 -7.77 -1.48
C GLY A 67 -15.00 -9.29 -1.63
N ALA A 68 -14.76 -9.97 -0.52
CA ALA A 68 -14.65 -11.43 -0.41
C ALA A 68 -15.06 -11.89 0.98
N ASP A 69 -15.17 -13.21 1.17
CA ASP A 69 -15.32 -13.82 2.49
C ASP A 69 -13.99 -13.74 3.26
N LEU A 70 -13.72 -12.56 3.79
CA LEU A 70 -12.52 -12.23 4.55
C LEU A 70 -12.90 -11.65 5.91
N PRO A 71 -12.14 -11.95 6.97
CA PRO A 71 -12.26 -11.24 8.24
C PRO A 71 -12.07 -9.73 8.05
N ARG A 72 -12.70 -8.91 8.90
CA ARG A 72 -12.54 -7.44 8.89
C ARG A 72 -11.08 -6.99 8.98
N MET A 73 -10.24 -7.78 9.64
CA MET A 73 -8.81 -7.63 9.73
C MET A 73 -8.18 -9.00 9.49
N ALA A 74 -7.78 -9.28 8.25
CA ALA A 74 -7.17 -10.55 7.87
C ALA A 74 -5.66 -10.59 8.20
N GLY A 75 -5.01 -9.44 8.09
CA GLY A 75 -3.58 -9.26 8.32
C GLY A 75 -3.09 -7.94 7.75
N ARG A 76 -1.79 -7.85 7.48
CA ARG A 76 -1.17 -6.64 6.92
C ARG A 76 -0.03 -6.97 5.96
N LEU A 77 0.21 -6.05 5.05
CA LEU A 77 1.43 -5.98 4.25
C LEU A 77 2.45 -5.09 4.96
N ASP A 78 3.68 -5.57 5.03
CA ASP A 78 4.84 -4.81 5.47
C ASP A 78 5.84 -4.68 4.32
N ARG A 79 6.33 -3.47 4.09
CA ARG A 79 7.45 -3.21 3.19
C ARG A 79 8.72 -2.98 3.99
N SER A 80 9.81 -3.65 3.59
CA SER A 80 11.15 -3.42 4.12
C SER A 80 12.15 -3.37 2.96
N GLY A 81 12.64 -2.17 2.63
CA GLY A 81 13.40 -1.99 1.41
C GLY A 81 12.55 -2.31 0.18
N GLN A 82 13.04 -3.12 -0.74
CA GLN A 82 12.28 -3.52 -1.93
C GLN A 82 11.33 -4.70 -1.69
N ASP A 83 11.44 -5.33 -0.52
CA ASP A 83 10.71 -6.55 -0.20
C ASP A 83 9.38 -6.26 0.47
N TYR A 84 8.39 -7.08 0.11
CA TYR A 84 7.05 -7.06 0.68
C TYR A 84 6.78 -8.35 1.43
N PHE A 85 6.14 -8.21 2.58
CA PHE A 85 5.83 -9.33 3.46
C PHE A 85 4.36 -9.33 3.82
N TRP A 86 3.76 -10.50 3.79
CA TRP A 86 2.47 -10.74 4.42
C TRP A 86 2.69 -11.06 5.90
N VAL A 87 1.93 -10.39 6.77
CA VAL A 87 1.85 -10.69 8.19
C VAL A 87 0.40 -11.04 8.49
N PRO A 88 0.05 -12.33 8.63
CA PRO A 88 -1.31 -12.71 9.00
C PRO A 88 -1.61 -12.24 10.43
N ARG A 89 -2.90 -12.20 10.80
CA ARG A 89 -3.29 -11.93 12.19
C ARG A 89 -2.75 -13.00 13.15
N GLU A 90 -2.72 -14.24 12.70
CA GLU A 90 -2.20 -15.40 13.43
C GLU A 90 -1.28 -16.18 12.48
N GLY A 91 -0.09 -16.56 12.94
CA GLY A 91 0.92 -17.26 12.15
C GLY A 91 2.14 -16.39 11.78
N ASP A 92 2.98 -16.93 10.91
CA ASP A 92 4.31 -16.37 10.63
C ASP A 92 4.32 -15.37 9.47
N LYS A 93 5.19 -14.37 9.60
CA LYS A 93 5.50 -13.41 8.55
C LYS A 93 6.13 -14.11 7.35
N THR A 94 5.58 -13.88 6.15
CA THR A 94 6.00 -14.54 4.91
C THR A 94 6.44 -13.52 3.87
N LEU A 95 7.57 -13.76 3.21
CA LEU A 95 8.01 -12.95 2.06
C LEU A 95 7.08 -13.21 0.87
N ILE A 96 6.64 -12.15 0.19
CA ILE A 96 5.78 -12.26 -0.98
C ILE A 96 6.65 -12.32 -2.24
N ASP A 97 6.47 -13.39 -3.02
CA ASP A 97 6.96 -13.49 -4.39
C ASP A 97 5.84 -13.11 -5.36
N SER A 98 6.16 -12.29 -6.36
CA SER A 98 5.27 -11.90 -7.46
C SER A 98 4.70 -13.07 -8.29
N GLN A 99 5.28 -14.27 -8.18
CA GLN A 99 4.81 -15.47 -8.89
C GLN A 99 3.65 -16.19 -8.20
N GLN A 100 3.33 -15.83 -6.96
CA GLN A 100 2.26 -16.46 -6.19
C GLN A 100 1.30 -15.41 -5.62
N PRO A 101 0.02 -15.76 -5.42
CA PRO A 101 -0.90 -14.88 -4.72
C PRO A 101 -0.45 -14.69 -3.26
N VAL A 102 -0.76 -13.52 -2.70
CA VAL A 102 -0.63 -13.26 -1.27
C VAL A 102 -1.45 -14.32 -0.53
N PRO A 103 -0.91 -14.97 0.53
CA PRO A 103 -1.58 -16.06 1.24
C PRO A 103 -2.67 -15.51 2.18
N LEU A 104 -3.69 -14.91 1.58
CA LEU A 104 -4.90 -14.45 2.26
C LEU A 104 -5.77 -15.65 2.65
N PRO A 105 -6.52 -15.56 3.76
CA PRO A 105 -7.59 -16.52 4.04
C PRO A 105 -8.72 -16.38 3.01
N GLY A 106 -9.57 -17.41 2.90
CA GLY A 106 -10.77 -17.36 2.06
C GLY A 106 -10.51 -17.56 0.56
N SER A 107 -11.41 -17.02 -0.27
CA SER A 107 -11.43 -17.31 -1.73
C SER A 107 -10.75 -16.27 -2.61
N ALA A 108 -10.36 -15.12 -2.06
CA ALA A 108 -9.77 -14.04 -2.84
C ALA A 108 -8.33 -14.36 -3.27
N SER A 109 -8.04 -14.17 -4.56
CA SER A 109 -6.67 -14.26 -5.08
C SER A 109 -6.11 -12.87 -5.31
N LEU A 110 -5.40 -12.35 -4.30
CA LEU A 110 -4.70 -11.07 -4.34
C LEU A 110 -3.28 -11.28 -4.85
N TRP A 111 -2.86 -10.51 -5.84
CA TRP A 111 -1.53 -10.56 -6.43
C TRP A 111 -0.78 -9.27 -6.15
N LEU A 112 0.47 -9.39 -5.71
CA LEU A 112 1.39 -8.26 -5.56
C LEU A 112 2.44 -8.36 -6.67
N THR A 113 2.60 -7.27 -7.41
CA THR A 113 3.62 -7.15 -8.45
C THR A 113 4.46 -5.89 -8.21
N THR A 114 5.75 -5.96 -8.51
CA THR A 114 6.68 -4.81 -8.50
C THR A 114 7.16 -4.61 -9.94
N PRO A 115 6.42 -3.87 -10.78
CA PRO A 115 6.67 -3.84 -12.23
C PRO A 115 8.02 -3.24 -12.61
N SER A 116 8.61 -2.42 -11.75
CA SER A 116 9.91 -1.78 -11.99
C SER A 116 10.88 -2.07 -10.87
N PRO A 117 12.10 -2.58 -11.16
CA PRO A 117 13.13 -2.79 -10.17
C PRO A 117 13.74 -1.48 -9.64
N LEU A 118 13.41 -0.33 -10.25
CA LEU A 118 13.91 0.99 -9.87
C LEU A 118 12.92 1.78 -9.01
N SER A 119 11.79 1.18 -8.65
CA SER A 119 10.76 1.78 -7.82
C SER A 119 10.38 0.80 -6.73
N GLY A 120 10.43 1.24 -5.48
CA GLY A 120 9.95 0.44 -4.35
C GLY A 120 8.43 0.28 -4.32
N SER A 121 7.68 0.95 -5.21
CA SER A 121 6.23 0.86 -5.27
C SER A 121 5.76 -0.48 -5.85
N ALA A 122 4.58 -0.94 -5.41
CA ALA A 122 3.99 -2.19 -5.87
C ALA A 122 2.53 -1.99 -6.29
N LEU A 123 2.05 -2.86 -7.18
CA LEU A 123 0.65 -2.92 -7.59
C LEU A 123 0.01 -4.20 -7.03
N LEU A 124 -1.09 -4.01 -6.31
CA LEU A 124 -2.02 -5.05 -5.92
C LEU A 124 -3.16 -5.15 -6.92
N THR A 125 -3.46 -6.38 -7.34
CA THR A 125 -4.63 -6.70 -8.19
C THR A 125 -5.38 -7.90 -7.64
N LEU A 126 -6.69 -7.95 -7.88
CA LEU A 126 -7.53 -9.09 -7.55
C LEU A 126 -7.92 -9.84 -8.82
N ARG A 127 -7.91 -11.17 -8.76
CA ARG A 127 -8.52 -11.98 -9.83
C ARG A 127 -10.05 -11.94 -9.70
N PRO A 128 -10.80 -11.91 -10.83
CA PRO A 128 -12.24 -12.09 -10.80
C PRO A 128 -12.64 -13.39 -10.06
N PRO A 129 -13.79 -13.40 -9.37
CA PRO A 129 -14.83 -12.37 -9.36
C PRO A 129 -14.64 -11.27 -8.30
N HIS A 130 -13.60 -11.34 -7.48
CA HIS A 130 -13.41 -10.41 -6.35
C HIS A 130 -12.98 -9.02 -6.80
N ARG A 131 -13.32 -8.01 -5.99
CA ARG A 131 -12.98 -6.60 -6.25
C ARG A 131 -12.50 -5.91 -4.98
N PHE A 132 -11.73 -4.85 -5.15
CA PHE A 132 -11.44 -3.94 -4.05
C PHE A 132 -12.70 -3.14 -3.70
N ALA A 133 -12.72 -2.53 -2.51
CA ALA A 133 -13.67 -1.48 -2.22
C ALA A 133 -13.55 -0.31 -3.21
N ASP A 134 -14.58 0.53 -3.27
CA ASP A 134 -14.60 1.75 -4.08
C ASP A 134 -14.47 1.51 -5.60
N HIS A 135 -14.68 0.27 -6.05
CA HIS A 135 -14.70 -0.14 -7.46
C HIS A 135 -13.41 0.19 -8.24
N VAL A 136 -12.26 0.18 -7.57
CA VAL A 136 -10.96 0.33 -8.22
C VAL A 136 -10.45 -0.97 -8.84
N ASP A 137 -9.66 -0.84 -9.90
CA ASP A 137 -9.02 -1.94 -10.62
C ASP A 137 -7.73 -2.41 -9.94
N GLY A 138 -7.09 -1.54 -9.17
CA GLY A 138 -5.86 -1.86 -8.45
C GLY A 138 -5.59 -0.97 -7.25
N VAL A 139 -4.67 -1.42 -6.39
CA VAL A 139 -4.13 -0.60 -5.30
C VAL A 139 -2.63 -0.50 -5.46
N ILE A 140 -2.12 0.73 -5.56
CA ILE A 140 -0.70 1.01 -5.69
C ILE A 140 -0.15 1.37 -4.30
N LEU A 141 0.74 0.52 -3.80
CA LEU A 141 1.50 0.76 -2.57
C LEU A 141 2.66 1.68 -2.93
N VAL A 142 2.56 2.95 -2.53
CA VAL A 142 3.49 3.99 -2.98
C VAL A 142 4.67 4.10 -2.02
N SER A 143 5.86 3.81 -2.54
CA SER A 143 7.14 4.00 -1.83
C SER A 143 7.77 5.33 -2.23
N ASP A 144 8.02 5.50 -3.52
CA ASP A 144 8.83 6.58 -4.08
C ASP A 144 8.20 7.17 -5.35
N THR A 145 8.07 6.36 -6.39
CA THR A 145 7.59 6.76 -7.71
C THR A 145 6.63 5.72 -8.26
N VAL A 146 5.51 6.17 -8.79
CA VAL A 146 4.59 5.36 -9.57
C VAL A 146 4.86 5.64 -11.04
N LEU A 147 4.94 4.57 -11.83
CA LEU A 147 5.22 4.65 -13.27
C LEU A 147 3.93 4.39 -14.05
N ILE A 148 3.60 5.29 -14.97
CA ILE A 148 2.39 5.23 -15.79
C ILE A 148 2.82 5.30 -17.26
N GLY A 149 2.35 4.39 -18.10
CA GLY A 149 2.72 4.41 -19.52
C GLY A 149 2.52 3.06 -20.22
N PRO A 150 2.95 2.92 -21.48
CA PRO A 150 2.57 1.78 -22.33
C PRO A 150 3.32 0.49 -22.00
N GLY A 151 4.50 0.60 -21.36
CA GLY A 151 5.39 -0.54 -21.13
C GLY A 151 5.00 -1.41 -19.94
N VAL A 152 5.34 -2.70 -20.01
CA VAL A 152 5.12 -3.70 -18.95
C VAL A 152 5.80 -3.39 -17.62
N GLY A 153 6.81 -2.52 -17.62
CA GLY A 153 7.47 -2.02 -16.41
C GLY A 153 6.76 -0.85 -15.72
N CYS A 154 5.50 -0.56 -16.08
CA CYS A 154 4.69 0.50 -15.48
C CYS A 154 3.68 -0.10 -14.48
N HIS A 155 3.42 0.62 -13.40
CA HIS A 155 2.41 0.26 -12.40
C HIS A 155 1.00 0.42 -12.96
N VAL A 156 0.79 1.47 -13.75
CA VAL A 156 -0.41 1.64 -14.56
C VAL A 156 -0.01 1.51 -16.02
N ARG A 157 -0.45 0.43 -16.66
CA ARG A 157 -0.27 0.25 -18.09
C ARG A 157 -1.31 1.09 -18.82
N CYS A 158 -0.83 2.03 -19.63
CA CYS A 158 -1.65 2.97 -20.38
C CYS A 158 -1.09 3.08 -21.81
N GLU A 159 -1.73 2.41 -22.76
CA GLU A 159 -1.27 2.37 -24.16
C GLU A 159 -1.53 3.68 -24.91
N LEU A 160 -2.47 4.49 -24.44
CA LEU A 160 -2.77 5.82 -24.97
C LEU A 160 -1.68 6.85 -24.63
N LEU A 161 -0.76 6.53 -23.72
CA LEU A 161 0.41 7.37 -23.46
C LEU A 161 1.56 6.95 -24.37
N GLN A 162 2.16 7.94 -25.04
CA GLN A 162 3.28 7.69 -25.95
C GLN A 162 4.58 7.33 -25.21
N ARG A 163 4.75 7.83 -23.99
CA ARG A 163 5.95 7.62 -23.17
C ARG A 163 5.58 7.38 -21.71
N ARG A 164 6.54 6.89 -20.93
CA ARG A 164 6.40 6.70 -19.49
C ARG A 164 6.40 8.05 -18.76
N TRP A 165 5.45 8.21 -17.86
CA TRP A 165 5.35 9.29 -16.90
C TRP A 165 5.65 8.77 -15.49
N THR A 166 6.17 9.65 -14.64
CA THR A 166 6.38 9.39 -13.21
C THR A 166 5.38 10.18 -12.39
N LEU A 167 4.79 9.54 -11.40
CA LEU A 167 3.92 10.15 -10.41
C LEU A 167 4.59 10.01 -9.04
N THR A 168 4.78 11.12 -8.34
CA THR A 168 5.44 11.18 -7.03
C THR A 168 4.63 12.02 -6.07
N GLN A 169 4.67 11.70 -4.78
CA GLN A 169 4.09 12.55 -3.74
C GLN A 169 5.18 13.44 -3.15
N ARG A 170 4.98 14.76 -3.12
CA ARG A 170 5.89 15.75 -2.53
C ARG A 170 5.08 16.71 -1.67
N ASN A 171 5.43 16.83 -0.39
CA ASN A 171 4.72 17.72 0.55
C ASN A 171 3.19 17.52 0.52
N GLN A 172 2.73 16.26 0.49
CA GLN A 172 1.31 15.86 0.37
C GLN A 172 0.64 16.18 -0.98
N THR A 173 1.36 16.79 -1.92
CA THR A 173 0.91 17.05 -3.28
C THR A 173 1.35 15.94 -4.22
N TRP A 174 0.44 15.50 -5.08
CA TRP A 174 0.77 14.56 -6.15
C TRP A 174 1.26 15.30 -7.38
N VAL A 175 2.40 14.86 -7.90
CA VAL A 175 3.09 15.51 -8.99
C VAL A 175 3.42 14.49 -10.07
N MET A 176 3.01 14.80 -11.29
CA MET A 176 3.25 13.99 -12.48
C MET A 176 4.31 14.66 -13.37
N VAL A 177 5.36 13.93 -13.75
CA VAL A 177 6.46 14.42 -14.58
C VAL A 177 6.60 13.54 -15.82
N GLY A 178 6.61 14.17 -16.97
CA GLY A 178 6.74 13.53 -18.28
C GLY A 178 8.02 13.93 -18.98
N PRO A 179 8.53 13.11 -19.90
CA PRO A 179 9.74 13.43 -20.64
C PRO A 179 9.54 14.66 -21.52
N GLY A 180 10.35 15.70 -21.28
CA GLY A 180 10.28 16.96 -22.03
C GLY A 180 9.04 17.81 -21.71
N ARG A 181 8.32 17.50 -20.63
CA ARG A 181 7.14 18.25 -20.19
C ARG A 181 7.42 18.96 -18.86
N PRO A 182 6.78 20.09 -18.59
CA PRO A 182 6.83 20.69 -17.26
C PRO A 182 6.21 19.74 -16.22
N MET A 183 6.59 19.96 -14.97
CA MET A 183 6.00 19.30 -13.82
C MET A 183 4.50 19.67 -13.74
N LEU A 184 3.64 18.66 -13.65
CA LEU A 184 2.19 18.83 -13.52
C LEU A 184 1.76 18.48 -12.10
N GLU A 185 1.18 19.45 -11.41
CA GLU A 185 0.56 19.22 -10.10
C GLU A 185 -0.86 18.66 -10.29
N LEU A 186 -1.17 17.57 -9.59
CA LEU A 186 -2.50 16.96 -9.60
C LEU A 186 -3.30 17.45 -8.40
N VAL A 187 -4.18 18.42 -8.66
CA VAL A 187 -5.10 18.96 -7.64
C VAL A 187 -6.31 18.03 -7.53
N PRO A 188 -6.70 17.59 -6.31
CA PRO A 188 -7.89 16.75 -6.13
C PRO A 188 -9.16 17.37 -6.73
N GLY A 189 -9.94 16.57 -7.44
CA GLY A 189 -11.16 16.96 -8.14
C GLY A 189 -10.93 17.63 -9.49
N GLN A 190 -9.69 18.03 -9.81
CA GLN A 190 -9.36 18.60 -11.10
C GLN A 190 -9.05 17.51 -12.13
N ARG A 191 -9.68 17.62 -13.29
CA ARG A 191 -9.34 16.82 -14.46
C ARG A 191 -8.14 17.44 -15.17
N VAL A 192 -7.13 16.62 -15.42
CA VAL A 192 -5.90 17.00 -16.14
C VAL A 192 -5.81 16.17 -17.40
N GLU A 193 -5.47 16.80 -18.52
CA GLU A 193 -5.28 16.13 -19.80
C GLU A 193 -3.79 15.99 -20.09
N VAL A 194 -3.39 14.79 -20.50
CA VAL A 194 -2.01 14.45 -20.83
C VAL A 194 -2.02 13.55 -22.06
N ASP A 195 -1.44 14.03 -23.15
CA ASP A 195 -1.50 13.35 -24.46
C ASP A 195 -2.97 13.02 -24.83
N GLU A 196 -3.35 11.74 -24.93
CA GLU A 196 -4.71 11.30 -25.27
C GLU A 196 -5.54 10.83 -24.07
N ILE A 197 -5.00 10.97 -22.85
CA ILE A 197 -5.71 10.57 -21.63
C ILE A 197 -6.16 11.77 -20.82
N SER A 198 -7.20 11.53 -20.03
CA SER A 198 -7.55 12.38 -18.92
C SER A 198 -7.39 11.63 -17.62
N LEU A 199 -6.97 12.36 -16.59
CA LEU A 199 -6.76 11.82 -15.26
C LEU A 199 -7.35 12.74 -14.20
N THR A 200 -7.84 12.16 -13.12
CA THR A 200 -8.43 12.89 -11.99
C THR A 200 -7.99 12.24 -10.70
N LEU A 201 -7.45 13.05 -9.80
CA LEU A 201 -7.13 12.64 -8.44
C LEU A 201 -8.32 12.94 -7.55
N VAL A 202 -8.69 12.03 -6.65
CA VAL A 202 -9.72 12.23 -5.63
C VAL A 202 -9.10 11.94 -4.28
N LYS A 203 -9.36 12.77 -3.29
CA LYS A 203 -8.92 12.50 -1.92
C LYS A 203 -9.81 11.41 -1.32
N GLY A 204 -9.20 10.33 -0.79
CA GLY A 204 -9.94 9.24 -0.16
C GLY A 204 -10.12 9.41 1.34
#